data_AF-A0A0E3C638-F1
#
_entry.id   AF-A0A0E3C638-F1
#
_cell.length_a   1.000
_cell.length_b   1.000
_cell.length_c   1.000
_cell.angle_alpha   90.00
_cell.angle_beta   90.00
_cell.angle_gamma   90.00
#
_symmetry.space_group_name_H-M   'P 1'
#
loop_
_entity.id
_entity.type
_entity.pdbx_description
1 polymer ?
#
loop_
_entity_poly.entity_id
_entity_poly.type
_entity_poly.pdbx_seq_one_letter_code
_entity_poly.pdbx_strand_id
1 'polypeptide(L)'
;MTREKRQQLADAAILVLVERFGPDVARHLLEAMGRPEVVAAFPRVLATLHAQQLHADGLSPRDASYRIAELTGMSVRNARRYADAAGQT
;
A
#
# COMPACT_ATOMS: atom_id res chain seq x y z
N MET A 1 1.90 -11.96 21.50
CA MET A 1 1.65 -10.86 20.53
C MET A 1 0.40 -11.18 19.72
N THR A 2 -0.61 -10.30 19.69
CA THR A 2 -1.86 -10.55 18.96
C THR A 2 -1.65 -10.49 17.45
N ARG A 3 -2.50 -11.14 16.66
CA ARG A 3 -2.46 -11.09 15.17
C ARG A 3 -2.48 -9.66 14.64
N GLU A 4 -3.33 -8.82 15.22
CA GLU A 4 -3.45 -7.40 14.89
C GLU A 4 -2.16 -6.63 15.15
N LYS A 5 -1.51 -6.83 16.31
CA LYS A 5 -0.24 -6.18 16.62
C LYS A 5 0.88 -6.60 15.66
N ARG A 6 0.89 -7.86 15.18
CA ARG A 6 1.82 -8.28 14.12
C ARG A 6 1.56 -7.54 12.82
N GLN A 7 0.28 -7.35 12.49
CA GLN A 7 -0.09 -6.69 11.25
C GLN A 7 0.32 -5.22 11.25
N GLN A 8 0.06 -4.51 12.35
CA GLN A 8 0.47 -3.11 12.52
C GLN A 8 2.00 -2.94 12.41
N LEU A 9 2.77 -3.85 13.02
CA LEU A 9 4.24 -3.82 12.91
C LEU A 9 4.72 -4.09 11.49
N ALA A 10 4.09 -5.01 10.76
CA ALA A 10 4.39 -5.26 9.36
C ALA A 10 4.12 -4.02 8.49
N ASP A 11 2.99 -3.35 8.72
CA ASP A 11 2.60 -2.15 7.97
C ASP A 11 3.57 -0.99 8.21
N ALA A 12 3.94 -0.77 9.48
CA ALA A 12 4.93 0.24 9.84
C ALA A 12 6.31 -0.05 9.21
N ALA A 13 6.75 -1.32 9.21
CA ALA A 13 8.01 -1.72 8.59
C ALA A 13 7.99 -1.49 7.07
N ILE A 14 6.88 -1.81 6.40
CA ILE A 14 6.71 -1.55 4.96
C ILE A 14 6.80 -0.05 4.69
N LEU A 15 6.09 0.79 5.43
CA LEU A 15 6.09 2.24 5.26
C LEU A 15 7.50 2.82 5.40
N VAL A 16 8.23 2.45 6.46
CA VAL A 16 9.61 2.92 6.69
C VAL A 16 10.54 2.52 5.53
N LEU A 17 10.41 1.30 5.01
CA LEU A 17 11.22 0.84 3.89
C LEU A 17 10.87 1.57 2.59
N VAL A 18 9.59 1.77 2.31
CA VAL A 18 9.12 2.50 1.12
C VAL A 18 9.59 3.95 1.17
N GLU A 19 9.48 4.61 2.32
CA GLU A 19 9.93 5.99 2.49
C GLU A 19 11.43 6.13 2.25
N ARG A 20 12.23 5.17 2.73
CA ARG A 20 13.70 5.28 2.69
C ARG A 20 14.34 4.80 1.39
N PHE A 21 13.74 3.82 0.72
CA PHE A 21 14.35 3.15 -0.44
C PHE A 21 13.47 3.17 -1.69
N GLY A 22 12.22 3.63 -1.59
CA GLY A 22 11.23 3.50 -2.65
C GLY A 22 10.58 2.10 -2.69
N PRO A 23 9.44 1.97 -3.38
CA PRO A 23 8.62 0.75 -3.38
C PRO A 23 9.34 -0.47 -3.95
N ASP A 24 10.08 -0.33 -5.06
CA ASP A 24 10.71 -1.47 -5.73
C ASP A 24 11.82 -2.09 -4.86
N VAL A 25 12.68 -1.25 -4.28
CA VAL A 25 13.76 -1.70 -3.40
C VAL A 25 13.20 -2.24 -2.09
N ALA A 26 12.19 -1.58 -1.50
CA ALA A 26 11.53 -2.06 -0.30
C ALA A 26 10.96 -3.46 -0.48
N ARG A 27 10.29 -3.71 -1.61
CA ARG A 27 9.77 -5.04 -1.95
C ARG A 27 10.88 -6.09 -2.05
N HIS A 28 11.96 -5.78 -2.76
CA HIS A 28 13.08 -6.70 -2.91
C HIS A 28 13.74 -7.04 -1.57
N LEU A 29 13.91 -6.05 -0.68
CA LEU A 29 14.43 -6.27 0.67
C LEU A 29 13.51 -7.17 1.51
N LEU A 30 12.19 -6.96 1.44
CA LEU A 30 11.21 -7.79 2.15
C LEU A 30 11.20 -9.24 1.67
N GLU A 31 11.32 -9.44 0.35
CA GLU A 31 11.45 -10.77 -0.26
C GLU A 31 12.75 -11.46 0.17
N ALA A 32 13.88 -10.73 0.15
CA ALA A 32 15.19 -11.24 0.57
C ALA A 32 15.25 -11.63 2.06
N MET A 33 14.52 -10.90 2.92
CA MET A 33 14.43 -11.22 4.35
C MET A 33 13.56 -12.45 4.66
N GLY A 34 12.88 -13.04 3.67
CA GLY A 34 12.09 -14.25 3.84
C GLY A 34 10.88 -14.06 4.75
N ARG A 35 10.22 -12.90 4.69
CA ARG A 35 9.03 -12.56 5.50
C ARG A 35 7.75 -12.58 4.65
N PRO A 36 7.21 -13.76 4.31
CA PRO A 36 6.09 -13.89 3.37
C PRO A 36 4.84 -13.13 3.83
N GLU A 37 4.59 -13.04 5.13
CA GLU A 37 3.48 -12.28 5.70
C GLU A 37 3.58 -10.77 5.43
N VAL A 38 4.80 -10.23 5.41
CA VAL A 38 5.06 -8.81 5.15
C VAL A 38 5.01 -8.54 3.64
N VAL A 39 5.56 -9.45 2.82
CA VAL A 39 5.45 -9.38 1.36
C VAL A 39 3.98 -9.42 0.92
N ALA A 40 3.15 -10.29 1.53
CA ALA A 40 1.72 -10.36 1.24
C ALA A 40 0.95 -9.09 1.65
N ALA A 41 1.42 -8.38 2.67
CA ALA A 41 0.86 -7.10 3.10
C ALA A 41 1.27 -5.92 2.19
N PHE A 42 2.37 -6.06 1.45
CA PHE A 42 2.98 -4.97 0.69
C PHE A 42 2.01 -4.25 -0.27
N PRO A 43 1.23 -4.94 -1.13
CA PRO A 43 0.35 -4.26 -2.09
C PRO A 43 -0.74 -3.42 -1.42
N ARG A 44 -1.28 -3.86 -0.27
CA ARG A 44 -2.34 -3.10 0.41
C ARG A 44 -1.80 -1.86 1.10
N VAL A 45 -0.60 -1.93 1.66
CA VAL A 45 0.03 -0.78 2.32
C VAL A 45 0.36 0.29 1.27
N LEU A 46 0.93 -0.11 0.13
CA LEU A 46 1.14 0.82 -0.99
C LEU A 46 -0.17 1.40 -1.52
N ALA A 47 -1.23 0.61 -1.63
CA ALA A 47 -2.53 1.11 -2.10
C ALA A 47 -3.09 2.18 -1.16
N THR A 48 -3.01 1.99 0.15
CA THR A 48 -3.42 3.00 1.13
C THR A 48 -2.58 4.27 1.01
N LEU A 49 -1.25 4.14 0.92
CA LEU A 49 -0.33 5.27 0.79
C LEU A 49 -0.63 6.09 -0.48
N HIS A 50 -0.74 5.43 -1.63
CA HIS A 50 -1.06 6.08 -2.89
C HIS A 50 -2.48 6.66 -2.90
N ALA A 51 -3.46 6.00 -2.29
CA ALA A 51 -4.81 6.55 -2.20
C ALA A 51 -4.83 7.88 -1.44
N GLN A 52 -4.11 7.97 -0.32
CA GLN A 52 -3.98 9.22 0.46
C GLN A 52 -3.28 10.31 -0.35
N GLN A 53 -2.17 9.97 -1.02
CA GLN A 53 -1.42 10.94 -1.83
C GLN A 53 -2.24 11.45 -3.02
N LEU A 54 -2.86 10.55 -3.78
CA LEU A 54 -3.68 10.92 -4.94
C LEU A 54 -4.93 11.71 -4.52
N HIS A 55 -5.50 11.42 -3.36
CA HIS A 55 -6.59 12.23 -2.81
C HIS A 55 -6.11 13.64 -2.44
N ALA A 56 -4.96 13.77 -1.77
CA ALA A 56 -4.35 15.06 -1.47
C ALA A 56 -3.99 15.85 -2.75
N ASP A 57 -3.63 15.16 -3.82
CA ASP A 57 -3.39 15.73 -5.16
C ASP A 57 -4.69 16.11 -5.90
N GLY A 58 -5.86 15.85 -5.30
CA GLY A 58 -7.17 16.24 -5.83
C GLY A 58 -7.73 15.31 -6.90
N LEU A 59 -7.18 14.10 -7.08
CA LEU A 59 -7.71 13.15 -8.04
C LEU A 59 -9.10 12.66 -7.62
N SER A 60 -9.97 12.46 -8.61
CA SER A 60 -11.24 11.80 -8.39
C SER A 60 -11.00 10.36 -7.90
N PRO A 61 -11.89 9.79 -7.05
CA PRO A 61 -11.78 8.39 -6.64
C PRO A 61 -11.72 7.42 -7.84
N ARG A 62 -12.31 7.80 -8.98
CA ARG A 62 -12.25 6.98 -10.21
C ARG A 62 -10.83 6.94 -10.76
N ASP A 63 -10.20 8.08 -10.96
CA ASP A 63 -8.86 8.15 -11.56
C ASP A 63 -7.81 7.59 -10.61
N ALA A 64 -7.94 7.88 -9.31
CA ALA A 64 -7.10 7.29 -8.28
C ALA A 64 -7.15 5.75 -8.29
N SER A 65 -8.33 5.15 -8.55
CA SER A 65 -8.48 3.69 -8.64
C SER A 65 -7.63 3.07 -9.75
N TYR A 66 -7.59 3.69 -10.93
CA TYR A 66 -6.76 3.19 -12.04
C TYR A 66 -5.28 3.33 -11.72
N ARG A 67 -4.88 4.45 -11.15
CA ARG A 67 -3.47 4.70 -10.80
C ARG A 67 -2.98 3.77 -9.71
N ILE A 68 -3.77 3.52 -8.66
CA ILE A 68 -3.45 2.56 -7.60
C ILE A 68 -3.31 1.14 -8.19
N ALA A 69 -4.22 0.73 -9.07
CA ALA A 69 -4.17 -0.58 -9.70
C ALA A 69 -2.86 -0.79 -10.49
N GLU A 70 -2.45 0.22 -11.26
CA GLU A 70 -1.18 0.22 -11.98
C GLU A 70 0.03 0.12 -11.05
N LEU A 71 0.08 0.94 -10.00
CA LEU A 71 1.21 1.02 -9.07
C LEU A 71 1.37 -0.23 -8.19
N THR A 72 0.29 -0.95 -7.93
CA THR A 72 0.28 -2.06 -6.96
C THR A 72 0.04 -3.43 -7.60
N GLY A 73 -0.29 -3.47 -8.90
CA GLY A 73 -0.63 -4.69 -9.62
C GLY A 73 -1.99 -5.31 -9.22
N MET A 74 -2.81 -4.61 -8.43
CA MET A 74 -4.13 -5.10 -8.04
C MET A 74 -5.19 -4.80 -9.10
N SER A 75 -6.34 -5.49 -9.03
CA SER A 75 -7.47 -5.16 -9.90
C SER A 75 -8.04 -3.78 -9.58
N VAL A 76 -8.54 -3.07 -10.59
CA VAL A 76 -9.20 -1.75 -10.43
C VAL A 76 -10.35 -1.84 -9.42
N ARG A 77 -11.10 -2.96 -9.40
CA ARG A 77 -12.16 -3.20 -8.43
C ARG A 77 -11.66 -3.19 -6.98
N ASN A 78 -10.50 -3.79 -6.72
CA ASN A 78 -9.91 -3.78 -5.37
C ASN A 78 -9.31 -2.41 -5.04
N ALA A 79 -8.63 -1.77 -6.01
CA ALA A 79 -8.05 -0.45 -5.86
C ALA A 79 -9.11 0.61 -5.50
N ARG A 80 -10.32 0.49 -6.07
CA ARG A 80 -11.45 1.37 -5.79
C ARG A 80 -11.79 1.49 -4.31
N ARG A 81 -11.66 0.39 -3.56
CA ARG A 81 -11.93 0.38 -2.11
C ARG A 81 -11.00 1.31 -1.34
N TYR A 82 -9.75 1.43 -1.77
CA TYR A 82 -8.76 2.32 -1.15
C TYR A 82 -9.00 3.78 -1.56
N ALA A 83 -9.25 4.01 -2.85
CA ALA A 83 -9.57 5.35 -3.37
C ALA A 83 -10.82 5.95 -2.71
N ASP A 84 -11.88 5.16 -2.55
CA ASP A 84 -13.10 5.61 -1.88
C ASP A 84 -12.89 5.86 -0.37
N ALA A 85 -12.04 5.06 0.29
CA ALA A 85 -11.75 5.23 1.71
C ALA A 85 -10.94 6.51 1.99
N ALA A 86 -10.01 6.87 1.10
CA ALA A 86 -9.22 8.10 1.23
C ALA A 86 -10.06 9.37 1.09
N GLY A 87 -11.17 9.34 0.33
CA GLY A 87 -12.09 10.47 0.21
C GLY A 87 -13.07 10.63 1.37
N GLN A 88 -13.01 9.77 2.39
CA GLN A 88 -13.89 9.80 3.56
C GLN A 88 -13.21 10.32 4.83
N THR A 89 -11.89 10.57 4.78
CA THR A 89 -11.06 11.09 5.88
C THR A 89 -10.93 12.60 5.80
#